data_AF-A0A357QHA9-F1
#
_entry.id   AF-A0A357QHA9-F1
#
_cell.length_a   1.000
_cell.length_b   1.000
_cell.length_c   1.000
_cell.angle_alpha   90.00
_cell.angle_beta   90.00
_cell.angle_gamma   90.00
#
_symmetry.space_group_name_H-M   'P 1'
#
loop_
_entity.id
_entity.type
_entity.pdbx_description
1 polymer ?
#
loop_
_entity_poly.entity_id
_entity_poly.type
_entity_poly.pdbx_seq_one_letter_code
_entity_poly.pdbx_strand_id
1 'polypeptide(L)'
;MNLPRRFKRLSRKEKKLFFRAFRCLFVAFLKTSFLPMKKYIRCMGTENKVINFVPDEKTAAFLADLKQAIRRAAKYAPFKSKCLQQAYAGKLILNRENIPATIFFGVAKDDMGGLKAHAWLKSGDFFVSGGKESPAFTVVSFFS
;
A
#
# COMPACT_ATOMS: atom_id res chain seq x y z
N MET A 1 -4.24 9.73 20.79
CA MET A 1 -5.20 10.34 19.84
C MET A 1 -6.30 9.35 19.45
N ASN A 2 -7.55 9.63 19.82
CA ASN A 2 -8.68 8.68 19.75
C ASN A 2 -9.32 8.60 18.34
N LEU A 3 -9.00 7.54 17.58
CA LEU A 3 -9.56 7.24 16.25
C LEU A 3 -11.10 7.10 16.14
N PRO A 4 -11.86 6.59 17.15
CA PRO A 4 -13.28 6.28 16.95
C PRO A 4 -14.15 7.51 16.66
N ARG A 5 -13.82 8.65 17.28
CA ARG A 5 -14.58 9.90 17.14
C ARG A 5 -14.47 10.51 15.74
N ARG A 6 -13.38 10.25 15.00
CA ARG A 6 -13.17 10.78 13.65
C ARG A 6 -13.90 9.95 12.59
N PHE A 7 -14.14 8.65 12.83
CA PHE A 7 -14.83 7.77 11.88
C PHE A 7 -16.30 8.14 11.66
N LYS A 8 -16.99 8.60 12.71
CA LYS A 8 -18.36 9.11 12.60
C LYS A 8 -18.47 10.41 11.78
N ARG A 9 -17.39 11.19 11.71
CA ARG A 9 -17.31 12.49 11.03
C ARG A 9 -16.77 12.40 9.59
N LEU A 10 -16.53 11.18 9.09
CA LEU A 10 -16.09 10.93 7.72
C LEU A 10 -17.25 11.16 6.74
N SER A 11 -16.96 11.89 5.67
CA SER A 11 -17.85 12.05 4.53
C SER A 11 -18.22 10.68 3.93
N ARG A 12 -19.34 10.59 3.21
CA ARG A 12 -19.76 9.36 2.52
C ARG A 12 -18.66 8.80 1.59
N LYS A 13 -17.87 9.70 0.98
CA LYS A 13 -16.72 9.37 0.11
C LYS A 13 -15.61 8.66 0.90
N GLU A 14 -15.21 9.19 2.05
CA GLU A 14 -14.17 8.59 2.90
C GLU A 14 -14.59 7.23 3.46
N LYS A 15 -15.87 7.05 3.82
CA LYS A 15 -16.41 5.75 4.26
C LYS A 15 -16.36 4.73 3.12
N LYS A 16 -16.76 5.12 1.90
CA LYS A 16 -16.68 4.24 0.71
C LYS A 16 -15.23 3.85 0.43
N LEU A 17 -14.29 4.78 0.53
CA LEU A 17 -12.87 4.51 0.32
C LEU A 17 -12.30 3.58 1.41
N PHE A 18 -12.72 3.73 2.66
CA PHE A 18 -12.40 2.80 3.73
C PHE A 18 -12.88 1.38 3.42
N PHE A 19 -14.14 1.18 3.03
CA PHE A 19 -14.65 -0.15 2.70
C PHE A 19 -13.93 -0.76 1.49
N ARG A 20 -13.60 0.07 0.48
CA ARG A 20 -12.75 -0.35 -0.65
C ARG A 20 -11.39 -0.83 -0.18
N ALA A 21 -10.70 -0.04 0.67
CA ALA A 21 -9.40 -0.38 1.23
C ALA A 21 -9.46 -1.66 2.07
N PHE A 22 -10.49 -1.81 2.91
CA PHE A 22 -10.69 -2.99 3.74
C PHE A 22 -10.90 -4.25 2.88
N ARG A 23 -11.76 -4.18 1.87
CA ARG A 23 -11.98 -5.31 0.95
C ARG A 23 -10.71 -5.67 0.18
N CYS A 24 -9.97 -4.67 -0.31
CA CYS A 24 -8.71 -4.91 -1.01
C CYS A 24 -7.63 -5.51 -0.08
N LEU A 25 -7.58 -5.09 1.19
CA LEU A 25 -6.71 -5.69 2.21
C LEU A 25 -7.09 -7.14 2.50
N PHE A 26 -8.39 -7.44 2.61
CA PHE A 26 -8.85 -8.80 2.80
C PHE A 26 -8.47 -9.70 1.62
N VAL A 27 -8.66 -9.22 0.38
CA VAL A 27 -8.20 -9.93 -0.83
C VAL A 27 -6.68 -10.12 -0.83
N ALA A 28 -5.91 -9.08 -0.47
CA ALA A 28 -4.47 -9.16 -0.37
C ALA A 28 -4.04 -10.20 0.68
N PHE A 29 -4.68 -10.20 1.85
CA PHE A 29 -4.46 -11.18 2.91
C PHE A 29 -4.71 -12.60 2.41
N LEU A 30 -5.88 -12.89 1.86
CA LEU A 30 -6.22 -14.21 1.31
C LEU A 30 -5.17 -14.66 0.27
N LYS A 31 -4.82 -13.79 -0.68
CA LYS A 31 -3.82 -14.12 -1.69
C LYS A 31 -2.45 -14.42 -1.08
N THR A 32 -1.99 -13.62 -0.13
CA THR A 32 -0.67 -13.84 0.51
C THR A 32 -0.64 -15.03 1.46
N SER A 33 -1.79 -15.42 2.02
CA SER A 33 -1.89 -16.56 2.96
C SER A 33 -2.05 -17.89 2.22
N PHE A 34 -2.74 -17.90 1.08
CA PHE A 34 -3.09 -19.13 0.36
C PHE A 34 -2.31 -19.35 -0.95
N LEU A 35 -1.54 -18.37 -1.45
CA LEU A 35 -0.76 -18.51 -2.68
C LEU A 35 0.74 -18.31 -2.42
N PRO A 36 1.61 -19.11 -3.07
CA PRO A 36 3.05 -18.91 -2.98
C PRO A 36 3.47 -17.59 -3.63
N MET A 37 4.43 -16.89 -3.00
CA MET A 37 4.92 -15.57 -3.41
C MET A 37 5.28 -15.47 -4.91
N LYS A 38 5.76 -16.56 -5.51
CA LYS A 38 6.12 -16.60 -6.94
C LYS A 38 4.94 -16.30 -7.88
N LYS A 39 3.72 -16.76 -7.56
CA LYS A 39 2.52 -16.46 -8.38
C LYS A 39 2.04 -15.01 -8.20
N TYR A 40 2.39 -14.42 -7.07
CA TYR A 40 1.95 -13.09 -6.69
C TYR A 40 2.77 -11.99 -7.39
N ILE A 41 4.09 -12.19 -7.54
CA ILE A 41 4.99 -11.27 -8.25
C ILE A 41 4.59 -11.08 -9.72
N ARG A 42 4.15 -12.16 -10.38
CA ARG A 42 3.72 -12.13 -11.78
C ARG A 42 2.45 -11.28 -12.02
N CYS A 43 1.68 -11.00 -10.98
CA CYS A 43 0.48 -10.15 -11.06
C CYS A 43 0.72 -8.69 -10.64
N MET A 44 1.95 -8.30 -10.25
CA MET A 44 2.22 -6.95 -9.74
C MET A 44 2.58 -5.93 -10.82
N GLY A 45 2.76 -6.36 -12.07
CA GLY A 45 2.99 -5.48 -13.21
C GLY A 45 4.32 -5.74 -13.88
N THR A 46 4.81 -4.76 -14.63
CA THR A 46 6.09 -4.86 -15.33
C THR A 46 7.22 -4.46 -14.37
N GLU A 47 8.25 -5.28 -14.31
CA GLU A 47 9.44 -5.01 -13.50
C GLU A 47 10.23 -3.83 -14.09
N ASN A 48 10.86 -3.02 -13.23
CA ASN A 48 11.85 -2.02 -13.60
C ASN A 48 11.39 -0.81 -14.45
N LYS A 49 10.09 -0.51 -14.53
CA LYS A 49 9.62 0.74 -15.17
C LYS A 49 9.14 1.74 -14.13
N VAL A 50 9.96 2.74 -13.81
CA VAL A 50 9.51 3.89 -13.00
C VAL A 50 8.61 4.75 -13.89
N ILE A 51 7.36 4.95 -13.46
CA ILE A 51 6.46 5.86 -14.16
C ILE A 51 6.69 7.25 -13.57
N ASN A 52 7.26 8.15 -14.37
CA ASN A 52 7.31 9.57 -14.04
C ASN A 52 5.87 10.10 -14.05
N PHE A 53 5.32 10.31 -12.87
CA PHE A 53 3.96 10.75 -12.66
C PHE A 53 3.96 11.89 -11.65
N VAL A 54 3.46 13.05 -12.06
CA VAL A 54 3.24 14.19 -11.16
C VAL A 54 1.73 14.29 -10.94
N PRO A 55 1.22 13.98 -9.73
CA PRO A 55 -0.20 14.05 -9.46
C PRO A 55 -0.68 15.50 -9.50
N ASP A 56 -1.81 15.72 -10.17
CA ASP A 56 -2.56 16.98 -10.03
C ASP A 56 -3.15 17.12 -8.62
N GLU A 57 -3.70 18.30 -8.29
CA GLU A 57 -4.23 18.57 -6.96
C GLU A 57 -5.31 17.57 -6.52
N LYS A 58 -6.19 17.19 -7.45
CA LYS A 58 -7.29 16.23 -7.21
C LYS A 58 -6.73 14.84 -6.92
N THR A 59 -5.74 14.39 -7.67
CA THR A 59 -5.07 13.11 -7.47
C THR A 59 -4.29 13.11 -6.16
N ALA A 60 -3.57 14.20 -5.84
CA ALA A 60 -2.84 14.33 -4.59
C ALA A 60 -3.79 14.24 -3.37
N ALA A 61 -4.95 14.91 -3.42
CA ALA A 61 -5.97 14.81 -2.39
C ALA A 61 -6.51 13.38 -2.25
N PHE A 62 -6.80 12.71 -3.38
CA PHE A 62 -7.23 11.31 -3.38
C PHE A 62 -6.17 10.36 -2.80
N LEU A 63 -4.90 10.55 -3.14
CA LEU A 63 -3.78 9.75 -2.61
C LEU A 63 -3.65 9.91 -1.08
N ALA A 64 -3.85 11.12 -0.56
CA ALA A 64 -3.86 11.39 0.87
C ALA A 64 -5.03 10.69 1.58
N ASP A 65 -6.23 10.75 1.01
CA ASP A 65 -7.41 10.05 1.52
C ASP A 65 -7.23 8.53 1.49
N LEU A 66 -6.67 8.00 0.40
CA LEU A 66 -6.38 6.58 0.24
C LEU A 66 -5.37 6.08 1.28
N LYS A 67 -4.29 6.83 1.50
CA LYS A 67 -3.30 6.53 2.55
C LYS A 67 -3.96 6.40 3.92
N GLN A 68 -4.85 7.34 4.27
CA GLN A 68 -5.58 7.28 5.54
C GLN A 68 -6.58 6.13 5.58
N ALA A 69 -7.26 5.83 4.47
CA ALA A 69 -8.19 4.71 4.36
C ALA A 69 -7.48 3.37 4.57
N ILE A 70 -6.33 3.14 3.92
CA ILE A 70 -5.49 1.94 4.09
C ILE A 70 -5.03 1.83 5.54
N ARG A 71 -4.51 2.91 6.13
CA ARG A 71 -4.05 2.91 7.53
C ARG A 71 -5.17 2.56 8.50
N ARG A 72 -6.37 3.11 8.30
CA ARG A 72 -7.56 2.78 9.12
C ARG A 72 -7.96 1.32 8.90
N ALA A 73 -8.06 0.88 7.66
CA ALA A 73 -8.47 -0.48 7.33
C ALA A 73 -7.51 -1.54 7.88
N ALA A 74 -6.19 -1.31 7.79
CA ALA A 74 -5.17 -2.17 8.38
C ALA A 74 -5.29 -2.25 9.92
N LYS A 75 -5.70 -1.16 10.57
CA LYS A 75 -5.92 -1.13 12.02
C LYS A 75 -7.19 -1.89 12.45
N TYR A 76 -8.24 -1.88 11.63
CA TYR A 76 -9.50 -2.57 11.93
C TYR A 76 -9.55 -4.01 11.38
N ALA A 77 -8.57 -4.43 10.60
CA ALA A 77 -8.49 -5.79 10.08
C ALA A 77 -8.30 -6.80 11.22
N PRO A 78 -9.06 -7.91 11.24
CA PRO A 78 -8.89 -8.97 12.25
C PRO A 78 -7.62 -9.82 12.04
N PHE A 79 -6.81 -9.51 11.03
CA PHE A 79 -5.57 -10.19 10.67
C PHE A 79 -4.40 -9.22 10.68
N LYS A 80 -3.17 -9.72 10.90
CA LYS A 80 -1.94 -8.90 10.81
C LYS A 80 -1.76 -8.39 9.38
N SER A 81 -2.10 -7.12 9.16
CA SER A 81 -1.92 -6.43 7.88
C SER A 81 -0.45 -6.06 7.65
N LYS A 82 0.31 -6.94 7.01
CA LYS A 82 1.73 -6.73 6.69
C LYS A 82 1.92 -5.63 5.64
N CYS A 83 3.11 -5.03 5.60
CA CYS A 83 3.48 -3.94 4.68
C CYS A 83 3.14 -4.26 3.21
N LEU A 84 3.40 -5.50 2.79
CA LEU A 84 3.08 -6.00 1.45
C LEU A 84 1.57 -5.99 1.15
N GLN A 85 0.75 -6.46 2.08
CA GLN A 85 -0.71 -6.51 1.90
C GLN A 85 -1.28 -5.09 1.76
N GLN A 86 -0.75 -4.14 2.52
CA GLN A 86 -1.12 -2.73 2.43
C GLN A 86 -0.71 -2.10 1.08
N ALA A 87 0.54 -2.33 0.64
CA ALA A 87 1.02 -1.84 -0.65
C ALA A 87 0.20 -2.40 -1.82
N TYR A 88 -0.14 -3.68 -1.78
CA TYR A 88 -0.94 -4.29 -2.83
C TYR A 88 -2.40 -3.85 -2.82
N ALA A 89 -3.00 -3.71 -1.63
CA ALA A 89 -4.35 -3.18 -1.53
C ALA A 89 -4.44 -1.76 -2.11
N GLY A 90 -3.45 -0.91 -1.84
CA GLY A 90 -3.34 0.41 -2.45
C GLY A 90 -3.18 0.35 -3.96
N LYS A 91 -2.28 -0.51 -4.46
CA LYS A 91 -2.05 -0.70 -5.91
C LYS A 91 -3.32 -1.14 -6.64
N LEU A 92 -4.09 -2.07 -6.08
CA LEU A 92 -5.38 -2.48 -6.65
C LEU A 92 -6.40 -1.35 -6.74
N ILE A 93 -6.39 -0.42 -5.77
CA ILE A 93 -7.29 0.73 -5.80
C ILE A 93 -6.82 1.73 -6.85
N LEU A 94 -5.52 2.04 -6.91
CA LEU A 94 -4.95 2.99 -7.87
C LEU A 94 -5.07 2.51 -9.31
N ASN A 95 -4.83 1.23 -9.58
CA ASN A 95 -5.03 0.65 -10.90
C ASN A 95 -6.50 0.79 -11.37
N ARG A 96 -7.47 0.69 -10.46
CA ARG A 96 -8.90 0.89 -10.80
C ARG A 96 -9.26 2.35 -11.09
N GLU A 97 -8.50 3.29 -10.56
CA GLU A 97 -8.65 4.72 -10.82
C GLU A 97 -7.75 5.19 -11.98
N ASN A 98 -7.06 4.27 -12.67
CA ASN A 98 -6.05 4.56 -13.70
C ASN A 98 -4.93 5.50 -13.23
N ILE A 99 -4.59 5.46 -11.93
CA ILE A 99 -3.51 6.26 -11.35
C ILE A 99 -2.23 5.41 -11.33
N PRO A 100 -1.15 5.87 -12.00
CA PRO A 100 0.13 5.17 -11.98
C PRO A 100 0.69 5.01 -10.56
N ALA A 101 1.18 3.83 -10.23
CA ALA A 101 1.76 3.55 -8.93
C ALA A 101 2.77 2.42 -9.01
N THR A 102 3.75 2.40 -8.12
CA THR A 102 4.85 1.43 -8.12
C THR A 102 5.00 0.85 -6.72
N ILE A 103 4.98 -0.49 -6.62
CA ILE A 103 5.33 -1.21 -5.39
C ILE A 103 6.84 -1.44 -5.41
N PHE A 104 7.49 -1.07 -4.32
CA PHE A 104 8.91 -1.29 -4.09
C PHE A 104 9.09 -2.37 -3.03
N PHE A 105 10.08 -3.23 -3.23
CA PHE A 105 10.56 -4.21 -2.28
C PHE A 105 11.97 -3.85 -1.87
N GLY A 106 12.23 -3.83 -0.58
CA GLY A 106 13.56 -3.57 -0.05
C GLY A 106 13.93 -4.51 1.08
N VAL A 107 15.23 -4.63 1.31
CA VAL A 107 15.79 -5.41 2.41
C VAL A 107 16.75 -4.56 3.25
N ALA A 108 16.83 -4.87 4.54
CA ALA A 108 17.73 -4.24 5.49
C ALA A 108 18.32 -5.32 6.39
N LYS A 109 19.51 -5.07 6.95
CA LYS A 109 20.03 -5.88 8.06
C LYS A 109 19.47 -5.32 9.36
N ASP A 110 19.14 -6.20 10.30
CA ASP A 110 18.84 -5.81 11.67
C ASP A 110 20.10 -5.78 12.55
N ASP A 111 19.92 -5.33 13.79
CA ASP A 111 21.00 -5.15 14.76
C ASP A 111 21.72 -6.46 15.11
N MET A 112 21.10 -7.60 14.82
CA MET A 112 21.64 -8.96 15.03
C MET A 112 22.18 -9.57 13.73
N GLY A 113 22.23 -8.81 12.63
CA GLY A 113 22.68 -9.26 11.31
C GLY A 113 21.63 -10.05 10.51
N GLY A 114 20.40 -10.18 11.01
CA GLY A 114 19.27 -10.82 10.33
C GLY A 114 18.73 -9.99 9.18
N LEU A 115 18.17 -10.63 8.15
CA LEU A 115 17.58 -9.95 7.00
C LEU A 115 16.11 -9.60 7.25
N LYS A 116 15.78 -8.31 7.17
CA LYS A 116 14.40 -7.79 7.21
C LYS A 116 13.96 -7.38 5.81
N ALA A 117 12.74 -7.77 5.44
CA ALA A 117 12.12 -7.38 4.18
C ALA A 117 11.00 -6.35 4.42
N HIS A 118 10.88 -5.38 3.52
CA HIS A 118 9.83 -4.37 3.55
C HIS A 118 9.25 -4.12 2.16
N ALA A 119 8.01 -3.60 2.14
CA ALA A 119 7.35 -3.20 0.92
C ALA A 119 6.60 -1.89 1.11
N TRP A 120 6.72 -0.99 0.14
CA TRP A 120 6.02 0.29 0.13
C TRP A 120 5.45 0.61 -1.25
N LEU A 121 4.46 1.49 -1.29
CA LEU A 121 3.77 1.89 -2.51
C LEU A 121 3.97 3.40 -2.71
N LYS A 122 4.44 3.79 -3.90
CA LYS A 122 4.47 5.18 -4.36
C LYS A 122 3.52 5.39 -5.54
N SER A 123 3.02 6.61 -5.70
CA SER A 123 2.44 7.14 -6.94
C SER A 123 3.13 8.46 -7.22
N GLY A 124 3.97 8.50 -8.26
CA GLY A 124 4.97 9.57 -8.39
C GLY A 124 5.88 9.62 -7.16
N ASP A 125 5.98 10.80 -6.56
CA ASP A 125 6.72 11.01 -5.29
C ASP A 125 5.89 10.82 -4.02
N PHE A 126 4.60 10.52 -4.16
CA PHE A 126 3.73 10.37 -3.01
C PHE A 126 3.77 8.94 -2.44
N PHE A 127 4.15 8.81 -1.16
CA PHE A 127 4.06 7.53 -0.44
C PHE A 127 2.64 7.24 0.03
N VAL A 128 2.03 6.22 -0.60
CA VAL A 128 0.67 5.75 -0.31
C VAL A 128 0.65 4.79 0.88
N SER A 129 1.65 3.91 1.01
CA SER A 129 1.82 3.02 2.18
C SER A 129 3.29 2.66 2.39
N GLY A 130 3.67 2.31 3.63
CA GLY A 130 5.02 1.79 3.94
C GLY A 130 6.18 2.80 3.89
N GLY A 131 5.95 4.05 3.45
CA GLY A 131 7.04 5.01 3.23
C GLY A 131 7.80 5.52 4.46
N LYS A 132 7.27 5.35 5.69
CA LYS A 132 7.98 5.81 6.89
C LYS A 132 9.29 5.05 7.13
N GLU A 133 9.28 3.77 6.80
CA GLU A 133 10.41 2.86 7.08
C GLU A 133 11.31 2.70 5.84
N SER A 134 10.88 3.14 4.65
CA SER A 134 11.62 2.90 3.40
C SER A 134 13.07 3.41 3.38
N PRO A 135 13.45 4.53 4.04
CA PRO A 135 14.85 4.98 4.01
C PRO A 135 15.85 3.99 4.62
N ALA A 136 15.40 3.08 5.50
CA ALA A 136 16.26 2.08 6.13
C ALA A 136 16.50 0.84 5.25
N PHE A 137 15.86 0.73 4.08
CA PHE A 137 15.88 -0.46 3.24
C PHE A 137 16.52 -0.17 1.88
N THR A 138 17.37 -1.08 1.43
CA THR A 138 17.91 -1.09 0.07
C THR A 138 16.90 -1.73 -0.87
N VAL A 139 16.51 -1.03 -1.94
CA VAL A 139 15.59 -1.54 -2.95
C VAL A 139 16.22 -2.73 -3.69
N VAL A 140 15.48 -3.84 -3.78
CA VAL A 140 15.90 -5.03 -4.52
C VAL A 140 15.07 -5.25 -5.79
N SER A 141 13.81 -4.82 -5.79
CA SER A 141 12.93 -4.88 -6.97
C SER A 141 11.75 -3.91 -6.84
N PHE A 142 11.15 -3.56 -7.97
CA PHE A 142 9.94 -2.76 -8.01
C PHE A 142 9.08 -3.06 -9.23
N PHE A 143 7.76 -2.89 -9.08
CA PHE A 143 6.75 -3.27 -10.06
C PHE A 143 5.71 -2.16 -10.23
N SER A 144 5.45 -1.79 -11.49
CA SER A 144 4.51 -0.74 -11.89
C SER A 144 3.36 -1.28 -12.72
#